data_AF-A0A352SCT7-F1
#
_entry.id   AF-A0A352SCT7-F1
#
_cell.length_a   1.000
_cell.length_b   1.000
_cell.length_c   1.000
_cell.angle_alpha   90.00
_cell.angle_beta   90.00
_cell.angle_gamma   90.00
#
_symmetry.space_group_name_H-M   'P 1'
#
loop_
_entity.id
_entity.type
_entity.pdbx_description
1 polymer ?
#
loop_
_entity_poly.entity_id
_entity_poly.type
_entity_poly.pdbx_seq_one_letter_code
_entity_poly.pdbx_strand_id
1 'polypeptide(L)'
;GNGERTGNVDLVTLALNLYTQGVDPQLDFSDIDEVRQCVEHCNQLPVHPRHPYVGDLVFTAFSGSHQDAIRKGFAQQKDDAIWEVPYLPIDPADLGRSYDAVIRVNSQSGKGG
;
A
#
# COMPACT_ATOMS: atom_id res chain seq x y z
N GLY A 1 -2.53 -11.83 8.57
CA GLY A 1 -3.28 -13.06 8.22
C GLY A 1 -2.43 -14.29 8.42
N ASN A 2 -1.53 -14.29 9.41
CA ASN A 2 -0.82 -15.50 9.79
C ASN A 2 -1.79 -16.50 10.46
N GLY A 3 -1.48 -17.78 10.43
CA GLY A 3 -2.33 -18.84 10.95
C GLY A 3 -2.09 -20.18 10.26
N GLU A 4 -2.92 -21.16 10.57
CA GLU A 4 -2.74 -22.51 10.04
C GLU A 4 -3.01 -22.61 8.53
N ARG A 5 -2.18 -23.37 7.80
CA ARG A 5 -2.20 -23.55 6.33
C ARG A 5 -2.11 -22.22 5.57
N THR A 6 -3.25 -21.69 5.16
CA THR A 6 -3.40 -20.46 4.37
C THR A 6 -3.49 -19.22 5.24
N GLY A 7 -3.58 -19.40 6.56
CA GLY A 7 -3.68 -18.31 7.51
C GLY A 7 -5.10 -18.04 8.01
N ASN A 8 -5.19 -17.21 9.05
CA ASN A 8 -6.45 -16.63 9.49
C ASN A 8 -6.80 -15.39 8.64
N VAL A 9 -8.00 -14.85 8.85
CA VAL A 9 -8.37 -13.55 8.29
C VAL A 9 -7.36 -12.47 8.73
N ASP A 10 -7.06 -11.54 7.82
CA ASP A 10 -6.10 -10.47 8.05
C ASP A 10 -6.78 -9.25 8.68
N LEU A 11 -6.46 -8.95 9.94
CA LEU A 11 -7.07 -7.85 10.67
C LEU A 11 -6.72 -6.48 10.08
N VAL A 12 -5.51 -6.31 9.54
CA VAL A 12 -5.08 -5.09 8.85
C VAL A 12 -5.98 -4.83 7.64
N THR A 13 -6.15 -5.84 6.78
CA THR A 13 -7.01 -5.75 5.59
C THR A 13 -8.47 -5.48 5.97
N LEU A 14 -9.01 -6.15 6.99
CA LEU A 14 -10.38 -5.91 7.44
C LEU A 14 -10.58 -4.47 7.95
N ALA A 15 -9.69 -4.00 8.82
CA ALA A 15 -9.76 -2.66 9.38
C ALA A 15 -9.63 -1.57 8.30
N LEU A 16 -8.65 -1.71 7.40
CA LEU A 16 -8.42 -0.71 6.36
C LEU A 16 -9.48 -0.76 5.24
N ASN A 17 -10.15 -1.90 5.05
CA ASN A 17 -11.35 -1.96 4.22
C ASN A 17 -12.53 -1.19 4.84
N LEU A 18 -12.65 -1.12 6.17
CA LEU A 18 -13.64 -0.26 6.83
C LEU A 18 -13.24 1.21 6.69
N TYR A 19 -11.97 1.52 7.01
CA TYR A 19 -11.42 2.87 6.94
C TYR A 19 -11.62 3.51 5.55
N THR A 20 -11.26 2.78 4.49
CA THR A 20 -11.41 3.25 3.09
C THR A 20 -12.85 3.46 2.66
N GLN A 21 -13.83 2.97 3.42
CA GLN A 21 -15.26 3.20 3.21
C GLN A 21 -15.85 4.22 4.20
N GLY A 22 -15.00 4.94 4.95
CA GLY A 22 -15.40 5.97 5.90
C GLY A 22 -15.95 5.43 7.22
N VAL A 23 -15.66 4.17 7.57
CA VAL A 23 -16.03 3.55 8.84
C VAL A 23 -14.81 3.43 9.73
N ASP A 24 -14.87 4.01 10.93
CA ASP A 24 -13.80 3.91 11.93
C ASP A 24 -13.58 2.43 12.36
N PRO A 25 -12.39 1.86 12.11
CA PRO A 25 -12.09 0.47 12.48
C PRO A 25 -11.77 0.28 13.97
N GLN A 26 -11.66 1.35 14.76
CA GLN A 26 -11.25 1.35 16.18
C GLN A 26 -9.87 0.72 16.43
N LEU A 27 -9.03 0.72 15.39
CA LEU A 27 -7.65 0.24 15.40
C LEU A 27 -6.78 1.26 14.68
N ASP A 28 -5.59 1.48 15.22
CA ASP A 28 -4.64 2.44 14.68
C ASP A 28 -3.61 1.73 13.77
N PHE A 29 -3.51 2.22 12.54
CA PHE A 29 -2.54 1.76 11.53
C PHE A 29 -1.79 2.95 10.90
N SER A 30 -1.71 4.09 11.59
CA SER A 30 -1.05 5.30 11.07
C SER A 30 0.45 5.11 10.82
N ASP A 31 1.09 4.14 11.50
CA ASP A 31 2.42 3.64 11.16
C ASP A 31 2.34 2.13 10.86
N ILE A 32 1.99 1.82 9.60
CA ILE A 32 1.79 0.44 9.19
C ILE A 32 3.12 -0.32 9.02
N ASP A 33 4.23 0.40 8.88
CA ASP A 33 5.56 -0.19 8.76
C ASP A 33 6.09 -0.68 10.11
N GLU A 34 5.79 0.03 11.21
CA GLU A 34 6.06 -0.48 12.56
C GLU A 34 5.31 -1.80 12.82
N VAL A 35 4.02 -1.86 12.46
CA VAL A 35 3.20 -3.06 12.57
C VAL A 35 3.80 -4.21 11.75
N ARG A 36 4.19 -3.95 10.49
CA ARG A 36 4.85 -4.94 9.63
C ARG A 36 6.12 -5.48 10.27
N GLN A 37 7.02 -4.59 10.73
CA GLN A 37 8.29 -4.99 11.32
C GLN A 37 8.09 -5.86 12.55
N CYS A 38 7.13 -5.50 13.41
CA CYS A 38 6.76 -6.30 14.58
C CYS A 38 6.25 -7.69 14.18
N VAL A 39 5.35 -7.76 13.18
CA VAL A 39 4.77 -9.02 12.68
C VAL A 39 5.83 -9.92 12.04
N GLU A 40 6.72 -9.37 11.21
CA GLU A 40 7.81 -10.12 10.57
C GLU A 40 8.82 -10.62 11.62
N HIS A 41 9.15 -9.79 12.62
CA HIS A 41 10.00 -10.19 13.73
C HIS A 41 9.37 -11.31 14.56
N CYS A 42 8.11 -11.18 14.96
CA CYS A 42 7.45 -12.18 15.79
C CYS A 42 7.24 -13.52 15.06
N ASN A 43 6.85 -13.47 13.78
CA ASN A 43 6.47 -14.67 13.04
C ASN A 43 7.64 -15.30 12.27
N GLN A 44 8.77 -14.60 12.10
CA GLN A 44 9.89 -15.03 11.26
C GLN A 44 9.46 -15.38 9.82
N LEU A 45 8.43 -14.67 9.34
CA LEU A 45 7.85 -14.83 8.01
C LEU A 45 7.66 -13.43 7.41
N PRO A 46 8.06 -13.22 6.13
CA PRO A 46 7.91 -11.93 5.48
C PRO A 46 6.45 -11.63 5.14
N VAL A 47 6.08 -10.36 5.12
CA VAL A 47 4.83 -9.92 4.48
C VAL A 47 5.03 -9.92 2.97
N HIS A 48 4.06 -10.49 2.24
CA HIS A 48 4.15 -10.58 0.79
C HIS A 48 4.16 -9.17 0.16
N PRO A 49 4.96 -8.89 -0.90
CA PRO A 49 5.05 -7.55 -1.50
C PRO A 49 3.73 -7.00 -2.06
N ARG A 50 2.72 -7.86 -2.25
CA ARG A 50 1.36 -7.48 -2.71
C ARG A 50 0.28 -7.68 -1.63
N HIS A 51 0.68 -7.92 -0.38
CA HIS A 51 -0.28 -8.02 0.72
C HIS A 51 -0.99 -6.67 0.87
N PRO A 52 -2.33 -6.61 0.88
CA PRO A 52 -3.06 -5.35 0.89
C PRO A 52 -2.55 -4.37 1.95
N TYR A 53 -2.43 -3.09 1.58
CA TYR A 53 -2.00 -1.95 2.41
C TYR A 53 -0.55 -1.98 2.93
N VAL A 54 0.02 -3.14 3.22
CA VAL A 54 1.34 -3.31 3.86
C VAL A 54 2.46 -3.67 2.88
N GLY A 55 2.13 -4.38 1.81
CA GLY A 55 3.13 -4.92 0.90
C GLY A 55 3.91 -3.83 0.17
N ASP A 56 5.19 -4.07 -0.10
CA ASP A 56 6.11 -3.10 -0.72
C ASP A 56 5.63 -2.48 -2.05
N LEU A 57 4.73 -3.14 -2.78
CA LEU A 57 4.30 -2.73 -4.12
C LEU A 57 2.90 -2.11 -4.16
N VAL A 58 2.21 -1.99 -3.03
CA VAL A 58 0.78 -1.61 -3.02
C VAL A 58 0.53 -0.14 -3.32
N PHE A 59 1.52 0.73 -3.06
CA PHE A 59 1.48 2.15 -3.40
C PHE A 59 2.42 2.51 -4.56
N THR A 60 2.73 1.53 -5.41
CA THR A 60 3.62 1.71 -6.55
C THR A 60 2.86 1.70 -7.87
N ALA A 61 3.10 2.70 -8.73
CA ALA A 61 2.60 2.69 -10.11
C ALA A 61 3.75 2.51 -11.11
N PHE A 62 3.66 1.46 -11.92
CA PHE A 62 4.65 1.15 -12.98
C PHE A 62 4.25 1.67 -14.36
N SER A 63 2.97 1.99 -14.56
CA SER A 63 2.47 2.51 -15.84
C SER A 63 2.58 4.03 -15.88
N GLY A 64 3.16 4.59 -16.94
CA GLY A 64 3.24 6.03 -17.15
C GLY A 64 1.86 6.71 -17.20
N SER A 65 0.84 6.04 -17.73
CA SER A 65 -0.53 6.57 -17.73
C SER A 65 -1.14 6.61 -16.32
N HIS A 66 -0.86 5.60 -15.49
CA HIS A 66 -1.29 5.61 -14.08
C HIS A 66 -0.56 6.71 -13.31
N GLN A 67 0.76 6.85 -13.53
CA GLN A 67 1.57 7.91 -12.90
C GLN A 67 1.06 9.31 -13.26
N ASP A 68 0.69 9.56 -14.52
CA ASP A 68 0.11 10.84 -14.95
C ASP A 68 -1.25 11.10 -14.28
N ALA A 69 -2.13 10.11 -14.22
CA ALA A 69 -3.43 10.23 -13.56
C ALA A 69 -3.30 10.48 -12.05
N ILE A 70 -2.41 9.74 -11.37
CA ILE A 70 -2.10 9.92 -9.95
C ILE A 70 -1.58 11.33 -9.69
N ARG A 71 -0.62 11.81 -10.50
CA ARG A 71 -0.07 13.18 -10.40
C ARG A 71 -1.17 14.24 -10.52
N LYS A 72 -2.10 14.07 -11.47
CA LYS A 72 -3.25 14.99 -11.65
C LYS A 72 -4.23 14.92 -10.48
N GLY A 73 -4.41 13.75 -9.88
CA GLY A 73 -5.21 13.57 -8.66
C GLY A 73 -4.58 14.33 -7.48
N PHE A 74 -3.30 14.08 -7.18
CA PHE A 74 -2.58 14.79 -6.13
C PHE A 74 -2.59 16.31 -6.32
N ALA A 75 -2.46 16.82 -7.55
CA ALA A 75 -2.50 18.26 -7.81
C ALA A 75 -3.87 18.91 -7.54
N GLN A 76 -4.94 18.12 -7.49
CA GLN A 76 -6.31 18.58 -7.22
C GLN A 76 -6.78 18.26 -5.79
N GLN A 77 -6.14 17.29 -5.13
CA GLN A 77 -6.43 16.90 -3.75
C GLN A 77 -6.21 18.09 -2.80
N LYS A 78 -7.10 18.24 -1.82
CA LYS A 78 -6.99 19.21 -0.73
C LYS A 78 -6.95 18.46 0.60
N ASP A 79 -6.26 19.02 1.59
CA ASP A 79 -5.98 18.36 2.87
C ASP A 79 -7.25 17.86 3.60
N ASP A 80 -8.34 18.64 3.59
CA ASP A 80 -9.60 18.28 4.26
C ASP A 80 -10.68 17.73 3.29
N ALA A 81 -10.32 17.45 2.04
CA ALA A 81 -11.26 16.90 1.07
C ALA A 81 -11.30 15.37 1.13
N ILE A 82 -12.41 14.79 0.64
CA ILE A 82 -12.48 13.35 0.38
C ILE A 82 -11.32 12.96 -0.53
N TRP A 83 -10.69 11.82 -0.26
CA TRP A 83 -9.61 11.30 -1.07
C TRP A 83 -10.10 10.90 -2.47
N GLU A 84 -9.57 11.56 -3.51
CA GLU A 84 -10.00 11.36 -4.90
C GLU A 84 -8.81 11.19 -5.86
N VAL A 85 -7.78 10.44 -5.46
CA VAL A 85 -6.62 10.16 -6.33
C VAL A 85 -6.80 8.84 -7.10
N PRO A 86 -6.80 8.85 -8.44
CA PRO A 86 -6.98 7.63 -9.23
C PRO A 86 -5.95 6.55 -8.89
N TYR A 87 -6.38 5.29 -8.88
CA TYR A 87 -5.54 4.10 -8.62
C TYR A 87 -4.96 3.96 -7.19
N LEU A 88 -5.17 4.95 -6.31
CA LEU A 88 -4.81 4.87 -4.89
C LEU A 88 -6.11 4.84 -4.06
N PRO A 89 -6.45 3.71 -3.40
CA PRO A 89 -7.71 3.61 -2.64
C PRO A 89 -7.73 4.40 -1.33
N ILE A 90 -6.56 4.83 -0.86
CA ILE A 90 -6.31 5.58 0.37
C ILE A 90 -5.10 6.48 0.14
N ASP A 91 -4.97 7.57 0.89
CA ASP A 91 -3.71 8.30 0.96
C ASP A 91 -2.63 7.41 1.62
N PRO A 92 -1.49 7.11 0.96
CA PRO A 92 -0.41 6.39 1.62
C PRO A 92 0.07 7.07 2.91
N ALA A 93 -0.05 8.41 3.01
CA ALA A 93 0.34 9.17 4.19
C ALA A 93 -0.49 8.82 5.43
N ASP A 94 -1.76 8.42 5.26
CA ASP A 94 -2.63 7.95 6.36
C ASP A 94 -2.07 6.71 7.06
N LEU A 95 -1.15 5.98 6.41
CA LEU A 95 -0.51 4.76 6.91
C LEU A 95 0.99 4.94 7.17
N GLY A 96 1.49 6.17 7.13
CA GLY A 96 2.92 6.47 7.32
C GLY A 96 3.79 6.10 6.11
N ARG A 97 3.18 5.90 4.93
CA ARG A 97 3.87 5.55 3.69
C ARG A 97 3.83 6.66 2.66
N SER A 98 4.55 6.47 1.55
CA SER A 98 4.54 7.35 0.39
C SER A 98 4.16 6.60 -0.88
N TYR A 99 3.63 7.35 -1.86
CA TYR A 99 3.44 6.87 -3.23
C TYR A 99 4.79 6.81 -3.98
N ASP A 100 5.07 5.68 -4.64
CA ASP A 100 6.27 5.48 -5.44
C ASP A 100 5.97 5.38 -6.95
N ALA A 101 6.49 6.35 -7.71
CA ALA A 101 6.47 6.33 -9.17
C ALA A 101 7.75 5.67 -9.71
N VAL A 102 7.73 4.34 -9.89
CA VAL A 102 8.89 3.62 -10.40
C VAL A 102 9.00 3.77 -11.92
N ILE A 103 10.05 4.43 -12.38
CA ILE A 103 10.42 4.52 -13.80
C ILE A 103 11.33 3.33 -14.11
N ARG A 104 10.86 2.37 -14.93
CA ARG A 104 11.76 1.38 -15.51
C ARG A 104 12.62 2.05 -16.58
N VAL A 105 13.90 2.27 -16.28
CA VAL A 105 14.92 2.45 -17.32
C VAL A 105 15.13 1.07 -17.95
N ASN A 106 14.68 0.88 -19.19
CA ASN A 106 14.93 -0.36 -19.90
C ASN A 106 16.45 -0.51 -20.13
N SER A 107 17.14 -1.24 -19.24
CA SER A 107 18.41 -1.88 -19.61
C SER A 107 18.07 -3.12 -20.42
N GLN A 108 17.62 -2.93 -21.65
CA GLN A 108 17.57 -3.98 -22.67
C GLN A 108 18.98 -4.23 -23.24
N SER A 109 19.99 -4.20 -22.37
CA SER A 109 21.37 -4.52 -22.70
C SER A 109 21.77 -5.74 -21.88
N GLY A 110 21.72 -6.89 -22.55
CA GLY A 110 22.52 -8.06 -22.19
C GLY A 110 22.22 -8.72 -20.84
N LYS A 111 21.09 -9.40 -20.72
CA LYS A 111 21.06 -10.64 -19.93
C LYS A 111 20.61 -11.79 -20.83
N GLY A 112 21.57 -12.34 -21.55
CA GLY A 112 21.55 -13.75 -21.95
C GLY A 112 22.08 -14.58 -20.78
N GLY A 113 21.39 -15.66 -20.46
CA GLY A 113 21.67 -16.56 -19.34
C GLY A 113 20.51 -16.60 -18.36
#